data_AF-A0A7K3RYP7-F1
#
_entry.id   AF-A0A7K3RYP7-F1
#
_cell.length_a   1.000
_cell.length_b   1.000
_cell.length_c   1.000
_cell.angle_alpha   90.00
_cell.angle_beta   90.00
_cell.angle_gamma   90.00
#
_symmetry.space_group_name_H-M   'P 1'
#
loop_
_entity.id
_entity.type
_entity.pdbx_description
1 polymer ?
#
loop_
_entity_poly.entity_id
_entity_poly.type
_entity_poly.pdbx_seq_one_letter_code
_entity_poly.pdbx_strand_id
1 'polypeptide(L)' 'MDEMRAREVLTAAGFSGAAELLALGENAVFAAGDLVIKVGRDATGHPELRA' A
#
# COMPACT_ATOMS: atom_id res chain seq x y z
N MET A 1 -0.47 0.03 -10.66
CA MET A 1 -0.21 -0.61 -9.36
C MET A 1 -0.80 -2.01 -9.43
N ASP A 2 -0.14 -3.03 -8.88
CA ASP A 2 -0.67 -4.40 -8.82
C ASP A 2 -0.97 -4.78 -7.37
N GLU A 3 -2.05 -5.51 -7.12
CA GLU A 3 -2.48 -5.88 -5.77
C GLU A 3 -1.45 -6.76 -5.05
N MET A 4 -0.85 -7.75 -5.72
CA MET A 4 0.12 -8.65 -5.07
C MET A 4 1.31 -7.85 -4.56
N ARG A 5 1.83 -6.93 -5.39
CA ARG A 5 2.93 -6.05 -5.00
C ARG A 5 2.53 -5.10 -3.86
N ALA A 6 1.30 -4.62 -3.85
CA ALA A 6 0.81 -3.80 -2.75
C ALA A 6 0.73 -4.59 -1.42
N ARG A 7 0.31 -5.86 -1.48
CA ARG A 7 0.27 -6.77 -0.32
C ARG A 7 1.66 -7.10 0.21
N GLU A 8 2.66 -7.22 -0.67
CA GLU A 8 4.06 -7.37 -0.25
C GLU A 8 4.55 -6.16 0.55
N VAL A 9 4.26 -4.93 0.06
CA VAL A 9 4.62 -3.69 0.77
C VAL A 9 3.92 -3.60 2.13
N LEU A 10 2.62 -3.93 2.20
CA LEU A 10 1.88 -3.99 3.47
C LEU A 10 2.51 -4.98 4.45
N THR A 11 2.85 -6.18 3.98
CA THR A 11 3.49 -7.21 4.78
C THR A 11 4.84 -6.73 5.31
N ALA A 12 5.67 -6.13 4.45
CA ALA A 12 6.96 -5.56 4.83
C ALA A 12 6.82 -4.39 5.84
N ALA A 13 5.72 -3.64 5.76
CA ALA A 13 5.38 -2.58 6.71
C ALA A 13 4.75 -3.09 8.02
N GLY A 14 4.64 -4.40 8.21
CA GLY A 14 4.11 -5.02 9.44
C GLY A 14 2.58 -5.18 9.48
N PHE A 15 1.88 -4.91 8.38
CA PHE A 15 0.43 -5.09 8.25
C PHE A 15 0.06 -6.46 7.67
N SER A 16 0.76 -7.51 8.09
CA SER A 16 0.47 -8.89 7.67
C SER A 16 -0.87 -9.36 8.28
N GLY A 17 -1.94 -9.42 7.49
CA GLY A 17 -3.27 -9.82 7.97
C GLY A 17 -4.43 -9.42 7.07
N ALA A 18 -5.64 -9.40 7.64
CA ALA A 18 -6.97 -9.19 7.02
C ALA A 18 -7.18 -7.79 6.40
N ALA A 19 -6.13 -7.20 5.80
CA ALA A 19 -6.20 -5.98 5.04
C ALA A 19 -7.11 -6.21 3.82
N GLU A 20 -8.34 -5.70 3.91
CA GLU A 20 -9.34 -5.77 2.86
C GLU A 20 -8.99 -4.73 1.80
N LEU A 21 -8.92 -5.16 0.53
CA LEU A 21 -8.72 -4.24 -0.57
C LEU A 21 -10.04 -3.49 -0.82
N LEU A 22 -10.03 -2.18 -0.63
CA LEU A 22 -11.18 -1.32 -0.87
C LEU A 22 -11.22 -0.77 -2.29
N ALA A 23 -10.05 -0.42 -2.84
CA ALA A 23 -9.93 0.16 -4.18
C ALA A 23 -8.58 -0.14 -4.81
N LEU A 24 -8.60 -0.40 -6.12
CA LEU A 24 -7.41 -0.59 -6.94
C LEU A 24 -7.46 0.31 -8.17
N GLY A 25 -6.43 1.13 -8.33
CA GLY A 25 -6.27 2.01 -9.48
C GLY A 25 -4.85 2.57 -9.55
N GLU A 26 -4.73 3.89 -9.46
CA GLU A 26 -3.40 4.52 -9.31
C GLU A 26 -2.67 4.03 -8.05
N ASN A 27 -3.43 3.91 -6.96
CA ASN A 27 -2.97 3.36 -5.70
C ASN A 27 -3.78 2.09 -5.37
N ALA A 28 -3.25 1.26 -4.48
CA ALA A 28 -4.02 0.23 -3.82
C ALA A 28 -4.40 0.74 -2.41
N VAL A 29 -5.69 0.68 -2.08
CA VAL A 29 -6.23 1.17 -0.81
C VAL A 29 -6.76 0.00 -0.01
N PHE A 30 -6.31 -0.13 1.23
CA PHE A 30 -6.67 -1.22 2.12
C PHE A 30 -7.26 -0.71 3.43
N ALA A 31 -8.22 -1.45 3.97
CA ALA A 31 -8.70 -1.29 5.34
C ALA A 31 -8.06 -2.34 6.24
N ALA A 32 -7.52 -1.92 7.37
CA ALA A 32 -7.03 -2.79 8.44
C ALA A 32 -7.61 -2.31 9.78
N GLY A 33 -8.77 -2.84 10.17
CA GLY A 33 -9.51 -2.33 11.32
C GLY A 33 -10.05 -0.93 11.06
N ASP A 34 -9.64 0.04 11.88
CA ASP A 34 -9.97 1.47 11.76
C ASP A 34 -8.96 2.26 10.93
N LEU A 35 -7.88 1.63 10.47
CA LEU A 35 -6.84 2.25 9.66
C LEU A 35 -7.10 2.07 8.16
N VAL A 36 -6.95 3.15 7.39
CA VAL A 36 -6.90 3.13 5.93
C VAL A 36 -5.46 3.31 5.47
N ILE A 37 -4.97 2.35 4.69
CA ILE A 37 -3.60 2.34 4.17
C ILE A 37 -3.65 2.55 2.66
N LYS A 38 -2.89 3.52 2.16
CA LYS A 38 -2.73 3.77 0.72
C LYS A 38 -1.32 3.40 0.29
N VAL A 39 -1.21 2.38 -0.57
CA VAL A 39 0.06 1.99 -1.17
C VAL A 39 0.15 2.59 -2.57
N GLY A 40 1.07 3.53 -2.74
CA GLY A 40 1.38 4.14 -4.03
C GLY A 40 2.38 3.36 -4.86
N ARG A 41 2.73 3.93 -6.02
CA ARG A 41 3.79 3.41 -6.91
C ARG A 41 5.18 3.72 -6.33
N ASP A 42 6.20 3.21 -7.01
CA ASP A 42 7.61 3.50 -6.71
C ASP A 42 7.84 5.02 -6.58
N ALA A 43 8.57 5.40 -5.53
CA ALA A 43 8.92 6.77 -5.18
C ALA A 43 10.21 7.24 -5.85
N THR A 44 10.85 6.44 -6.73
CA THR A 44 12.06 6.86 -7.46
C THR A 44 11.91 8.17 -8.24
N GLY A 45 10.69 8.51 -8.68
CA GLY A 45 10.37 9.81 -9.31
C GLY A 45 10.07 10.96 -8.34
N HIS A 46 10.05 10.69 -7.03
CA HIS A 46 9.66 11.60 -5.96
C HIS A 46 10.82 11.79 -4.97
N PRO A 47 11.87 12.54 -5.35
CA PRO A 47 13.06 12.74 -4.52
C PRO A 47 12.76 13.33 -3.14
N GLU A 48 11.66 14.08 -3.00
CA GLU A 48 11.13 14.62 -1.75
C GLU A 48 10.67 13.56 -0.74
N LEU A 49 10.44 12.32 -1.20
CA LEU A 49 10.01 11.19 -0.35
C LEU A 49 11.17 10.28 0.07
N ARG A 50 12.41 10.62 -0.28
CA ARG A 50 13.58 9.86 0.18
C ARG A 50 13.82 10.18 1.66
N ALA A 51 13.77 9.14 2.50
CA ALA A 51 14.10 9.20 3.92
C ALA A 51 15.58 9.49 4.16
#